data_AF-A0A1E5GAG4-F1
#
_entry.id   AF-A0A1E5GAG4-F1
#
_cell.length_a   1.000
_cell.length_b   1.000
_cell.length_c   1.000
_cell.angle_alpha   90.00
_cell.angle_beta   90.00
_cell.angle_gamma   90.00
#
_symmetry.space_group_name_H-M   'P 1'
#
loop_
_entity.id
_entity.type
_entity.pdbx_description
1 polymer ?
#
loop_
_entity_poly.entity_id
_entity_poly.type
_entity_poly.pdbx_seq_one_letter_code
_entity_poly.pdbx_strand_id
1 'polypeptide(L)'
;MSKKKFKLEIKLDSNLFHSKEKKDVVYFTKNKIDFKDTIEFFENLIIITGERSSTINLEESLTTIKSNYYKEINKALIYTYFLKGNFVIESIELTVDKNKKSLDKNKLNQPFSKEILHNQKFEDKELSLLFMNVNESESLFISLMFLTKSFNEPNSRFDNCWKSFNCLIRQLSKEEKDFEMLKYMRSFVIKNFEKLIKTKEVAKMIDEKYLEQCQTAGMLKNNYPKKPEKRANVDAMKDYLLLRYDDYRICKLLKEKMICKKEFINFFDIDNYKQIDKELEKRIIKKEKNDADVICFLILKYAYYLRNKFFHAEKWPAEFLMINKESHELLRMSDILESLIFDIIKNEFLLKK
;
A
#
# COMPACT_ATOMS: atom_id res chain seq x y z
N MET A 1 -5.97 36.90 23.08
CA MET A 1 -6.13 36.83 21.60
C MET A 1 -7.53 36.33 21.30
N SER A 2 -8.31 37.05 20.48
CA SER A 2 -9.64 36.60 20.04
C SER A 2 -9.48 35.35 19.18
N LYS A 3 -10.21 34.28 19.49
CA LYS A 3 -10.21 33.07 18.64
C LYS A 3 -11.05 33.33 17.39
N LYS A 4 -10.55 32.93 16.23
CA LYS A 4 -11.28 32.99 14.97
C LYS A 4 -12.02 31.67 14.74
N LYS A 5 -13.30 31.77 14.38
CA LYS A 5 -14.13 30.62 14.02
C LYS A 5 -14.04 30.39 12.52
N PHE A 6 -13.94 29.14 12.13
CA PHE A 6 -14.01 28.77 10.72
C PHE A 6 -15.06 27.68 10.49
N LYS A 7 -15.56 27.63 9.27
CA LYS A 7 -16.44 26.59 8.75
C LYS A 7 -15.98 26.23 7.34
N LEU A 8 -15.68 24.96 7.12
CA LEU A 8 -15.46 24.36 5.81
C LEU A 8 -16.71 23.57 5.42
N GLU A 9 -17.20 23.79 4.21
CA GLU A 9 -18.32 23.05 3.63
C GLU A 9 -17.86 22.40 2.33
N ILE A 10 -17.94 21.07 2.30
CA ILE A 10 -17.65 20.26 1.12
C ILE A 10 -18.98 19.69 0.65
N LYS A 11 -19.34 20.00 -0.60
CA LYS A 11 -20.55 19.50 -1.23
C LYS A 11 -20.21 18.41 -2.22
N LEU A 12 -20.90 17.28 -2.11
CA LEU A 12 -20.79 16.12 -2.97
C LEU A 12 -21.97 16.09 -3.96
N ASP A 13 -21.80 15.35 -5.04
CA ASP A 13 -22.82 15.12 -6.08
C ASP A 13 -23.97 14.20 -5.63
N SER A 14 -23.79 13.46 -4.54
CA SER A 14 -24.69 12.40 -4.11
C SER A 14 -24.87 12.34 -2.58
N ASN A 15 -26.06 11.93 -2.14
CA ASN A 15 -26.39 11.77 -0.73
C ASN A 15 -25.81 10.45 -0.18
N LEU A 16 -24.60 10.51 0.38
CA LEU A 16 -23.87 9.34 0.86
C LEU A 16 -24.12 8.99 2.34
N PHE A 17 -24.62 9.95 3.13
CA PHE A 17 -24.84 9.79 4.57
C PHE A 17 -26.32 10.01 4.93
N HIS A 18 -27.08 8.94 5.17
CA HIS A 18 -28.51 9.07 5.53
C HIS A 18 -28.76 9.47 6.99
N SER A 19 -27.75 9.33 7.84
CA SER A 19 -27.77 9.75 9.24
C SER A 19 -26.59 10.67 9.52
N LYS A 20 -26.77 11.64 10.41
CA LYS A 20 -25.69 12.53 10.82
C LYS A 20 -24.62 11.75 11.57
N GLU A 21 -23.41 11.71 11.01
CA GLU A 21 -22.23 11.15 11.67
C GLU A 21 -21.30 12.30 12.11
N LYS A 22 -20.64 12.16 13.26
CA LYS A 22 -19.73 13.17 13.81
C LYS A 22 -18.39 12.53 14.19
N LYS A 23 -17.29 13.17 13.81
CA LYS A 23 -15.93 12.79 14.17
C LYS A 23 -15.17 14.00 14.71
N ASP A 24 -14.32 13.79 15.70
CA ASP A 24 -13.35 14.80 16.12
C ASP A 24 -12.00 14.48 15.50
N VAL A 25 -11.41 15.44 14.79
CA VAL A 25 -10.09 15.31 14.15
C VAL A 25 -9.04 16.06 14.95
N VAL A 26 -7.99 15.36 15.37
CA VAL A 26 -6.85 15.98 16.04
C VAL A 26 -5.95 16.63 14.98
N TYR A 27 -5.84 17.96 15.01
CA TYR A 27 -5.03 18.71 14.04
C TYR A 27 -3.67 19.14 14.60
N PHE A 28 -3.52 19.16 15.93
CA PHE A 28 -2.29 19.57 16.59
C PHE A 28 -2.24 19.00 18.01
N THR A 29 -1.06 18.56 18.44
CA THR A 29 -0.82 18.10 19.82
C THR A 29 0.33 18.90 20.40
N LYS A 30 0.12 19.52 21.57
CA LYS A 30 1.18 20.24 22.30
C LYS A 30 1.10 19.87 23.77
N ASN A 31 2.23 19.47 24.36
CA ASN A 31 2.33 19.07 25.77
C ASN A 31 1.28 18.01 26.17
N LYS A 32 1.06 17.01 25.31
CA LYS A 32 0.02 15.96 25.47
C LYS A 32 -1.43 16.46 25.47
N ILE A 33 -1.66 17.71 25.06
CA ILE A 33 -3.01 18.26 24.87
C ILE A 33 -3.31 18.24 23.37
N ASP A 34 -4.39 17.55 23.02
CA ASP A 34 -4.89 17.47 21.65
C ASP A 34 -5.85 18.63 21.37
N PHE A 35 -5.55 19.36 20.29
CA PHE A 35 -6.43 20.36 19.73
C PHE A 35 -7.20 19.73 18.58
N LYS A 36 -8.53 19.91 18.62
CA LYS A 36 -9.46 19.17 17.80
C LYS A 36 -10.39 20.10 17.04
N ASP A 37 -10.74 19.65 15.84
CA ASP A 37 -11.88 20.16 15.08
C ASP A 37 -12.96 19.11 14.99
N THR A 38 -14.16 19.55 14.65
CA THR A 38 -15.30 18.68 14.44
C THR A 38 -15.56 18.53 12.95
N ILE A 39 -15.72 17.30 12.50
CA ILE A 39 -16.20 16.92 11.17
C ILE A 39 -17.61 16.32 11.32
N GLU A 40 -18.57 16.85 10.58
CA GLU A 40 -19.93 16.33 10.49
C GLU A 40 -20.21 15.85 9.06
N PHE A 41 -20.80 14.67 8.93
CA PHE A 41 -21.20 14.08 7.66
C PHE A 41 -22.72 13.93 7.65
N PHE A 42 -23.39 14.50 6.65
CA PHE A 42 -24.84 14.39 6.51
C PHE A 42 -25.26 14.61 5.06
N GLU A 43 -26.08 13.70 4.53
CA GLU A 43 -26.51 13.66 3.14
C GLU A 43 -25.32 13.73 2.17
N ASN A 44 -25.23 14.79 1.38
CA ASN A 44 -24.13 15.10 0.46
C ASN A 44 -23.18 16.18 0.99
N LEU A 45 -23.23 16.49 2.29
CA LEU A 45 -22.44 17.54 2.92
C LEU A 45 -21.46 16.95 3.92
N ILE A 46 -20.22 17.46 3.85
CA ILE A 46 -19.21 17.28 4.89
C ILE A 46 -18.87 18.68 5.41
N ILE A 47 -19.04 18.87 6.72
CA ILE A 47 -18.83 20.16 7.38
C ILE A 47 -17.71 20.04 8.40
N ILE A 48 -16.66 20.85 8.29
CA ILE A 48 -15.56 20.91 9.26
C ILE A 48 -15.62 22.25 9.99
N THR A 49 -15.62 22.22 11.31
CA THR A 49 -15.72 23.43 12.14
C THR A 49 -14.71 23.41 13.26
N GLY A 50 -14.23 24.61 13.63
CA GLY A 50 -13.26 24.74 14.70
C GLY A 50 -12.91 26.19 15.03
N GLU A 51 -12.02 26.34 16.00
CA GLU A 51 -11.51 27.63 16.47
C GLU A 51 -9.98 27.67 16.43
N ARG A 52 -9.41 28.81 16.03
CA ARG A 52 -7.95 29.03 16.00
C ARG A 52 -7.56 30.31 16.72
N SER A 53 -6.41 30.28 17.40
CA SER A 53 -5.82 31.45 18.06
C SER A 53 -5.01 32.34 17.12
N SER A 54 -4.50 31.78 16.01
CA SER A 54 -3.72 32.50 15.01
C SER A 54 -4.60 33.06 13.89
N THR A 55 -4.05 34.06 13.17
CA THR A 55 -4.64 34.56 11.93
C THR A 55 -4.75 33.45 10.89
N ILE A 56 -5.89 33.37 10.21
CA ILE A 56 -6.13 32.38 9.16
C ILE A 56 -5.91 33.05 7.80
N ASN A 57 -4.90 32.59 7.06
CA ASN A 57 -4.67 33.00 5.68
C ASN A 57 -5.59 32.19 4.75
N LEU A 58 -6.67 32.78 4.29
CA LEU A 58 -7.64 32.11 3.42
C LEU A 58 -7.01 31.61 2.11
N GLU A 59 -6.00 32.29 1.57
CA GLU A 59 -5.42 31.89 0.30
C GLU A 59 -4.69 30.56 0.39
N GLU A 60 -3.75 30.47 1.33
CA GLU A 60 -2.89 29.29 1.53
C GLU A 60 -3.60 28.14 2.24
N SER A 61 -4.67 28.41 2.99
CA SER A 61 -5.38 27.41 3.79
C SER A 61 -5.90 26.24 2.96
N LEU A 62 -6.30 26.49 1.70
CA LEU A 62 -6.85 25.48 0.80
C LEU A 62 -5.83 24.90 -0.20
N THR A 63 -4.65 25.50 -0.33
CA THR A 63 -3.71 25.17 -1.43
C THR A 63 -2.37 24.62 -0.95
N THR A 64 -2.05 24.71 0.33
CA THR A 64 -0.77 24.26 0.87
C THR A 64 -0.90 22.93 1.61
N ILE A 65 -0.11 21.92 1.24
CA ILE A 65 -0.12 20.58 1.89
C ILE A 65 0.20 20.60 3.39
N LYS A 66 0.87 21.66 3.87
CA LYS A 66 1.17 21.89 5.30
C LYS A 66 -0.03 22.46 6.08
N SER A 67 -1.09 22.88 5.40
CA SER A 67 -2.30 23.41 6.02
C SER A 67 -3.08 22.28 6.71
N ASN A 68 -3.48 22.52 7.97
CA ASN A 68 -4.36 21.59 8.69
C ASN A 68 -5.72 21.46 7.99
N TYR A 69 -6.27 22.57 7.47
CA TYR A 69 -7.51 22.55 6.69
C TYR A 69 -7.40 21.63 5.47
N TYR A 70 -6.30 21.73 4.71
CA TYR A 70 -6.06 20.87 3.55
C TYR A 70 -5.99 19.39 3.96
N LYS A 71 -5.28 19.08 5.05
CA LYS A 71 -5.20 17.70 5.58
C LYS A 71 -6.55 17.18 6.06
N GLU A 72 -7.32 17.98 6.79
CA GLU A 72 -8.64 17.61 7.31
C GLU A 72 -9.65 17.36 6.19
N ILE A 73 -9.67 18.22 5.16
CA ILE A 73 -10.47 18.02 3.94
C ILE A 73 -10.13 16.66 3.31
N ASN A 74 -8.84 16.39 3.07
CA ASN A 74 -8.42 15.13 2.45
C ASN A 74 -8.73 13.91 3.34
N LYS A 75 -8.56 13.99 4.66
CA LYS A 75 -8.93 12.92 5.60
C LYS A 75 -10.43 12.61 5.54
N ALA A 76 -11.28 13.64 5.55
CA ALA A 76 -12.73 13.48 5.48
C ALA A 76 -13.19 12.87 4.15
N LEU A 77 -12.58 13.30 3.04
CA LEU A 77 -12.87 12.77 1.70
C LEU A 77 -12.40 11.32 1.54
N ILE A 78 -11.20 10.98 2.01
CA ILE A 78 -10.69 9.59 2.02
C ILE A 78 -11.57 8.69 2.87
N TYR A 79 -11.93 9.15 4.09
CA TYR A 79 -12.86 8.43 4.95
C TYR A 79 -14.18 8.14 4.22
N THR A 80 -14.76 9.17 3.59
CA THR A 80 -16.01 9.03 2.83
C THR A 80 -15.85 8.04 1.67
N TYR A 81 -14.76 8.13 0.92
CA TYR A 81 -14.52 7.30 -0.26
C TYR A 81 -14.44 5.83 0.10
N PHE A 82 -13.63 5.48 1.08
CA PHE A 82 -13.43 4.10 1.51
C PHE A 82 -14.60 3.52 2.33
N LEU A 83 -15.44 4.37 2.92
CA LEU A 83 -16.63 3.94 3.66
C LEU A 83 -17.88 3.81 2.75
N LYS A 84 -18.10 4.76 1.84
CA LYS A 84 -19.35 4.89 1.09
C LYS A 84 -19.20 4.55 -0.38
N GLY A 85 -18.03 4.76 -0.98
CA GLY A 85 -17.77 4.54 -2.40
C GLY A 85 -17.36 5.82 -3.13
N ASN A 86 -17.43 5.79 -4.46
CA ASN A 86 -17.05 6.90 -5.32
C ASN A 86 -18.07 8.05 -5.30
N PHE A 87 -17.58 9.26 -5.60
CA PHE A 87 -18.37 10.48 -5.66
C PHE A 87 -17.60 11.58 -6.39
N VAL A 88 -18.30 12.66 -6.76
CA VAL A 88 -17.72 13.89 -7.29
C VAL A 88 -17.83 15.02 -6.28
N ILE A 89 -16.77 15.81 -6.13
CA ILE A 89 -16.76 17.01 -5.29
C ILE A 89 -17.29 18.18 -6.12
N GLU A 90 -18.47 18.70 -5.76
CA GLU A 90 -19.09 19.84 -6.43
C GLU A 90 -18.45 21.18 -6.00
N SER A 91 -18.14 21.32 -4.71
CA SER A 91 -17.48 22.52 -4.21
C SER A 91 -16.83 22.32 -2.84
N ILE A 92 -15.82 23.14 -2.55
CA ILE A 92 -15.22 23.31 -1.22
C ILE A 92 -15.25 24.80 -0.87
N GLU A 93 -15.97 25.18 0.18
CA GLU A 93 -16.04 26.56 0.69
C GLU A 93 -15.43 26.66 2.09
N LEU A 94 -14.48 27.58 2.28
CA LEU A 94 -13.95 27.98 3.58
C LEU A 94 -14.51 29.35 3.96
N THR A 95 -15.24 29.40 5.07
CA THR A 95 -15.69 30.64 5.71
C THR A 95 -14.89 30.87 6.99
N VAL A 96 -14.29 32.05 7.12
CA VAL A 96 -13.63 32.51 8.35
C VAL A 96 -14.22 33.86 8.74
N ASP A 97 -14.87 33.91 9.90
CA ASP A 97 -15.66 35.05 10.35
C ASP A 97 -16.70 35.49 9.28
N LYS A 98 -16.40 36.55 8.49
CA LYS A 98 -17.25 37.04 7.39
C LYS A 98 -16.67 36.82 6.00
N ASN A 99 -15.41 36.38 5.91
CA ASN A 99 -14.71 36.22 4.63
C ASN A 99 -14.85 34.78 4.13
N LYS A 100 -14.94 34.62 2.81
CA LYS A 100 -15.16 33.34 2.16
C LYS A 100 -14.16 33.10 1.04
N LYS A 101 -13.76 31.84 0.87
CA LYS A 101 -13.04 31.34 -0.30
C LYS A 101 -13.71 30.05 -0.76
N SER A 102 -14.01 29.95 -2.05
CA SER A 102 -14.66 28.78 -2.63
C SER A 102 -13.87 28.24 -3.83
N LEU A 103 -13.83 26.92 -3.93
CA LEU A 103 -13.32 26.17 -5.06
C LEU A 103 -14.48 25.36 -5.63
N ASP A 104 -14.81 25.61 -6.89
CA ASP A 104 -15.79 24.82 -7.64
C ASP A 104 -15.15 23.54 -8.22
N LYS A 105 -15.99 22.61 -8.67
CA LYS A 105 -15.56 21.32 -9.24
C LYS A 105 -14.52 21.42 -10.35
N ASN A 106 -14.51 22.48 -11.15
CA ASN A 106 -13.61 22.63 -12.29
C ASN A 106 -12.19 23.00 -11.84
N LYS A 107 -12.03 23.48 -10.60
CA LYS A 107 -10.73 23.79 -9.98
C LYS A 107 -10.19 22.62 -9.15
N LEU A 108 -10.91 21.52 -9.07
CA LEU A 108 -10.60 20.38 -8.21
C LEU A 108 -10.21 19.17 -9.05
N ASN A 109 -9.12 18.51 -8.68
CA ASN A 109 -8.87 17.14 -9.10
C ASN A 109 -9.93 16.24 -8.44
N GLN A 110 -10.42 15.23 -9.18
CA GLN A 110 -11.49 14.34 -8.74
C GLN A 110 -11.00 12.89 -8.52
N PRO A 111 -10.05 12.64 -7.60
CA PRO A 111 -9.50 11.30 -7.38
C PRO A 111 -10.51 10.33 -6.76
N PHE A 112 -11.67 10.79 -6.30
CA PHE A 112 -12.69 9.94 -5.69
C PHE A 112 -13.80 9.54 -6.67
N SER A 113 -13.70 9.94 -7.94
CA SER A 113 -14.74 9.72 -8.95
C SER A 113 -14.82 8.28 -9.47
N LYS A 114 -13.68 7.57 -9.49
CA LYS A 114 -13.63 6.17 -9.90
C LYS A 114 -14.00 5.24 -8.75
N GLU A 115 -14.68 4.15 -9.08
CA GLU A 115 -14.99 3.09 -8.13
C GLU A 115 -13.73 2.50 -7.51
N ILE A 116 -13.83 2.13 -6.24
CA ILE A 116 -12.81 1.33 -5.58
C ILE A 116 -12.81 -0.03 -6.28
N LEU A 117 -11.62 -0.50 -6.66
CA LEU A 117 -11.52 -1.78 -7.33
C LEU A 117 -12.11 -2.90 -6.46
N HIS A 118 -12.88 -3.79 -7.10
CA HIS A 118 -13.62 -4.86 -6.45
C HIS A 118 -14.61 -4.40 -5.36
N ASN A 119 -15.05 -3.13 -5.37
CA ASN A 119 -16.00 -2.55 -4.43
C ASN A 119 -15.62 -2.75 -2.95
N GLN A 120 -14.32 -2.74 -2.67
CA GLN A 120 -13.81 -3.02 -1.35
C GLN A 120 -14.01 -1.82 -0.42
N LYS A 121 -14.85 -1.98 0.60
CA LYS A 121 -15.11 -0.96 1.61
C LYS A 121 -14.48 -1.33 2.96
N PHE A 122 -14.16 -0.29 3.72
CA PHE A 122 -13.78 -0.40 5.13
C PHE A 122 -14.97 -0.06 6.03
N GLU A 123 -14.99 -0.62 7.22
CA GLU A 123 -15.90 -0.24 8.30
C GLU A 123 -15.42 1.05 8.98
N ASP A 124 -16.34 1.77 9.63
CA ASP A 124 -16.01 3.00 10.36
C ASP A 124 -14.87 2.79 11.37
N LYS A 125 -14.91 1.67 12.11
CA LYS A 125 -13.86 1.33 13.07
C LYS A 125 -12.49 1.32 12.39
N GLU A 126 -12.39 0.75 11.18
CA GLU A 126 -11.16 0.57 10.41
C GLU A 126 -10.56 1.90 9.91
N LEU A 127 -11.38 2.94 9.81
CA LEU A 127 -10.96 4.26 9.35
C LEU A 127 -10.81 5.28 10.48
N SER A 128 -11.23 4.94 11.71
CA SER A 128 -11.21 5.85 12.87
C SER A 128 -9.82 6.43 13.18
N LEU A 129 -8.76 5.69 12.86
CA LEU A 129 -7.36 6.13 13.01
C LEU A 129 -7.04 7.39 12.19
N LEU A 130 -7.75 7.66 11.09
CA LEU A 130 -7.57 8.88 10.29
C LEU A 130 -7.75 10.16 11.12
N PHE A 131 -8.59 10.11 12.16
CA PHE A 131 -8.95 11.27 12.95
C PHE A 131 -8.15 11.41 14.25
N MET A 132 -7.27 10.45 14.55
CA MET A 132 -6.35 10.53 15.68
C MET A 132 -5.20 11.53 15.42
N ASN A 133 -4.30 11.67 16.39
CA ASN A 133 -3.16 12.59 16.30
C ASN A 133 -2.29 12.32 15.05
N VAL A 134 -1.45 13.29 14.69
CA VAL A 134 -0.67 13.26 13.44
C VAL A 134 0.20 12.00 13.36
N ASN A 135 0.90 11.64 14.42
CA ASN A 135 1.81 10.50 14.44
C ASN A 135 1.09 9.16 14.24
N GLU A 136 -0.15 9.04 14.70
CA GLU A 136 -0.95 7.82 14.58
C GLU A 136 -1.72 7.74 13.27
N SER A 137 -2.13 8.88 12.71
CA SER A 137 -2.99 8.94 11.53
C SER A 137 -2.21 9.00 10.21
N GLU A 138 -0.97 9.50 10.21
CA GLU A 138 -0.24 9.86 8.99
C GLU A 138 0.02 8.66 8.08
N SER A 139 0.47 7.53 8.63
CA SER A 139 0.76 6.34 7.83
C SER A 139 -0.49 5.76 7.15
N LEU A 140 -1.63 5.71 7.86
CA LEU A 140 -2.90 5.28 7.26
C LEU A 140 -3.37 6.29 6.20
N PHE A 141 -3.30 7.58 6.51
CA PHE A 141 -3.71 8.66 5.61
C PHE A 141 -2.93 8.63 4.29
N ILE A 142 -1.60 8.58 4.36
CA ILE A 142 -0.73 8.51 3.18
C ILE A 142 -0.95 7.20 2.42
N SER A 143 -1.10 6.08 3.12
CA SER A 143 -1.37 4.77 2.50
C SER A 143 -2.67 4.79 1.68
N LEU A 144 -3.76 5.32 2.24
CA LEU A 144 -5.05 5.43 1.56
C LEU A 144 -5.05 6.46 0.43
N MET A 145 -4.26 7.55 0.54
CA MET A 145 -4.05 8.48 -0.58
C MET A 145 -3.43 7.77 -1.79
N PHE A 146 -2.33 7.04 -1.57
CA PHE A 146 -1.69 6.29 -2.66
C PHE A 146 -2.57 5.16 -3.18
N LEU A 147 -3.33 4.49 -2.31
CA LEU A 147 -4.29 3.48 -2.74
C LEU A 147 -5.38 4.09 -3.63
N THR A 148 -5.93 5.24 -3.26
CA THR A 148 -6.88 6.00 -4.10
C THR A 148 -6.27 6.35 -5.46
N LYS A 149 -5.03 6.84 -5.48
CA LYS A 149 -4.32 7.11 -6.74
C LYS A 149 -4.17 5.87 -7.62
N SER A 150 -3.93 4.70 -7.02
CA SER A 150 -3.78 3.44 -7.74
C SER A 150 -5.02 3.05 -8.56
N PHE A 151 -6.22 3.39 -8.07
CA PHE A 151 -7.48 3.17 -8.80
C PHE A 151 -7.68 4.16 -9.96
N ASN A 152 -7.06 5.34 -9.86
CA ASN A 152 -7.24 6.41 -10.82
C ASN A 152 -6.21 6.44 -11.94
N GLU A 153 -5.00 5.96 -11.66
CA GLU A 153 -3.83 6.04 -12.52
C GLU A 153 -3.34 4.62 -12.88
N PRO A 154 -3.96 3.92 -13.87
CA PRO A 154 -3.58 2.56 -14.26
C PRO A 154 -2.08 2.41 -14.51
N ASN A 155 -1.49 3.37 -15.24
CA ASN A 155 -0.08 3.37 -15.63
C ASN A 155 0.90 3.53 -14.46
N SER A 156 0.42 4.00 -13.31
CA SER A 156 1.20 4.12 -12.08
C SER A 156 0.61 3.29 -10.96
N ARG A 157 -0.29 2.34 -11.28
CA ARG A 157 -1.02 1.55 -10.28
C ARG A 157 -0.06 0.77 -9.40
N PHE A 158 0.90 0.07 -9.99
CA PHE A 158 1.91 -0.68 -9.24
C PHE A 158 2.75 0.21 -8.31
N ASP A 159 3.22 1.36 -8.80
CA ASP A 159 4.00 2.32 -8.01
C ASP A 159 3.18 2.86 -6.83
N ASN A 160 1.93 3.26 -7.08
CA ASN A 160 1.01 3.74 -6.07
C ASN A 160 0.66 2.65 -5.03
N CYS A 161 0.36 1.41 -5.46
CA CYS A 161 0.16 0.27 -4.56
C CYS A 161 1.43 0.01 -3.73
N TRP A 162 2.61 0.03 -4.34
CA TRP A 162 3.86 -0.18 -3.62
C TRP A 162 4.12 0.91 -2.58
N LYS A 163 3.87 2.19 -2.91
CA LYS A 163 4.00 3.31 -1.96
C LYS A 163 3.02 3.19 -0.80
N SER A 164 1.77 2.77 -1.08
CA SER A 164 0.77 2.47 -0.06
C SER A 164 1.22 1.36 0.89
N PHE A 165 1.70 0.24 0.34
CA PHE A 165 2.27 -0.87 1.10
C PHE A 165 3.50 -0.44 1.92
N ASN A 166 4.45 0.26 1.31
CA ASN A 166 5.68 0.68 1.94
C ASN A 166 5.44 1.64 3.12
N CYS A 167 4.42 2.50 3.01
CA CYS A 167 4.00 3.38 4.09
C CYS A 167 3.49 2.60 5.30
N LEU A 168 2.67 1.57 5.06
CA LEU A 168 2.17 0.69 6.12
C LEU A 168 3.31 -0.10 6.75
N ILE A 169 4.10 -0.83 5.96
CA ILE A 169 5.12 -1.73 6.54
C ILE A 169 6.14 -0.97 7.38
N ARG A 170 6.49 0.27 7.00
CA ARG A 170 7.39 1.13 7.77
C ARG A 170 6.83 1.46 9.14
N GLN A 171 5.53 1.77 9.22
CA GLN A 171 4.86 2.03 10.50
C GLN A 171 4.85 0.78 11.38
N LEU A 172 4.62 -0.39 10.79
CA LEU A 172 4.45 -1.64 11.51
C LEU A 172 5.76 -2.22 12.03
N SER A 173 6.80 -2.18 11.20
CA SER A 173 8.12 -2.69 11.58
C SER A 173 8.91 -1.68 12.40
N LYS A 174 8.65 -0.37 12.23
CA LYS A 174 9.49 0.74 12.73
C LYS A 174 10.94 0.68 12.22
N GLU A 175 11.17 -0.04 11.12
CA GLU A 175 12.49 -0.20 10.51
C GLU A 175 12.72 0.85 9.42
N GLU A 176 13.96 1.32 9.29
CA GLU A 176 14.34 2.29 8.25
C GLU A 176 14.80 1.61 6.95
N LYS A 177 15.33 0.38 7.05
CA LYS A 177 15.91 -0.36 5.92
C LYS A 177 14.88 -1.30 5.30
N ASP A 178 14.72 -1.23 3.98
CA ASP A 178 13.80 -2.06 3.20
C ASP A 178 13.96 -3.56 3.50
N PHE A 179 15.20 -4.04 3.65
CA PHE A 179 15.45 -5.46 3.96
C PHE A 179 14.81 -5.92 5.28
N GLU A 180 14.92 -5.10 6.34
CA GLU A 180 14.33 -5.43 7.64
C GLU A 180 12.80 -5.27 7.62
N MET A 181 12.28 -4.26 6.92
CA MET A 181 10.83 -4.12 6.69
C MET A 181 10.24 -5.36 6.00
N LEU A 182 10.89 -5.87 4.95
CA LEU A 182 10.44 -7.07 4.23
C LEU A 182 10.56 -8.34 5.09
N LYS A 183 11.58 -8.44 5.94
CA LYS A 183 11.74 -9.55 6.88
C LYS A 183 10.65 -9.55 7.95
N TYR A 184 10.34 -8.38 8.52
CA TYR A 184 9.20 -8.21 9.41
C TYR A 184 7.90 -8.64 8.72
N MET A 185 7.67 -8.16 7.50
CA MET A 185 6.43 -8.43 6.78
C MET A 185 6.27 -9.92 6.45
N ARG A 186 7.34 -10.65 6.16
CA ARG A 186 7.28 -12.12 6.02
C ARG A 186 6.76 -12.77 7.30
N SER A 187 7.33 -12.42 8.44
CA SER A 187 6.91 -12.97 9.73
C SER A 187 5.46 -12.62 10.05
N PHE A 188 5.05 -11.39 9.75
CA PHE A 188 3.67 -10.94 9.89
C PHE A 188 2.70 -11.77 9.03
N VAL A 189 2.99 -11.93 7.74
CA VAL A 189 2.14 -12.67 6.80
C VAL A 189 2.02 -14.13 7.22
N ILE A 190 3.13 -14.80 7.54
CA ILE A 190 3.10 -16.21 7.97
C ILE A 190 2.27 -16.38 9.25
N LYS A 191 2.52 -15.53 10.26
CA LYS A 191 1.87 -15.67 11.58
C LYS A 191 0.37 -15.34 11.53
N ASN A 192 -0.03 -14.41 10.68
CA ASN A 192 -1.40 -13.90 10.65
C ASN A 192 -2.18 -14.33 9.41
N PHE A 193 -1.63 -15.22 8.58
CA PHE A 193 -2.19 -15.56 7.26
C PHE A 193 -3.67 -15.87 7.32
N GLU A 194 -4.10 -16.64 8.33
CA GLU A 194 -5.49 -17.04 8.53
C GLU A 194 -6.49 -15.86 8.61
N LYS A 195 -6.04 -14.70 9.07
CA LYS A 195 -6.84 -13.48 9.20
C LYS A 195 -6.76 -12.57 7.96
N LEU A 196 -5.83 -12.83 7.04
CA LEU A 196 -5.68 -12.10 5.80
C LEU A 196 -6.63 -12.69 4.74
N ILE A 197 -7.94 -12.44 4.92
CA ILE A 197 -9.00 -13.11 4.17
C ILE A 197 -8.86 -12.90 2.65
N LYS A 198 -8.67 -11.66 2.20
CA LYS A 198 -8.58 -11.34 0.77
C LYS A 198 -7.29 -11.88 0.15
N THR A 199 -6.19 -11.74 0.88
CA THR A 199 -4.87 -12.25 0.52
C THR A 199 -4.93 -13.77 0.37
N LYS A 200 -5.64 -14.47 1.26
CA LYS A 200 -5.91 -15.91 1.16
C LYS A 200 -6.71 -16.27 -0.08
N GLU A 201 -7.77 -15.52 -0.38
CA GLU A 201 -8.59 -15.74 -1.59
C GLU A 201 -7.75 -15.61 -2.85
N VAL A 202 -6.93 -14.57 -2.95
CA VAL A 202 -6.00 -14.37 -4.07
C VAL A 202 -4.96 -15.50 -4.13
N ALA A 203 -4.36 -15.89 -3.00
CA ALA A 203 -3.35 -16.94 -2.96
C ALA A 203 -3.87 -18.30 -3.46
N LYS A 204 -5.13 -18.64 -3.16
CA LYS A 204 -5.77 -19.88 -3.63
C LYS A 204 -5.91 -19.95 -5.15
N MET A 205 -6.04 -18.80 -5.81
CA MET A 205 -6.15 -18.70 -7.27
C MET A 205 -4.80 -18.80 -7.97
N ILE A 206 -3.68 -18.76 -7.23
CA ILE A 206 -2.34 -18.77 -7.80
C ILE A 206 -1.87 -20.21 -7.98
N ASP A 207 -1.82 -20.65 -9.23
CA ASP A 207 -1.30 -21.94 -9.64
C ASP A 207 0.15 -21.84 -10.18
N GLU A 208 0.70 -22.97 -10.61
CA GLU A 208 2.04 -23.05 -11.19
C GLU A 208 2.14 -22.22 -12.48
N LYS A 209 1.09 -22.21 -13.31
CA LYS A 209 1.04 -21.42 -14.56
C LYS A 209 1.05 -19.92 -14.30
N TYR A 210 0.44 -19.47 -13.20
CA TYR A 210 0.51 -18.08 -12.77
C TYR A 210 1.94 -17.69 -12.39
N LEU A 211 2.63 -18.56 -11.65
CA LEU A 211 4.00 -18.37 -11.18
C LEU A 211 5.02 -18.41 -12.32
N GLU A 212 4.81 -19.25 -13.33
CA GLU A 212 5.68 -19.36 -14.51
C GLU A 212 5.75 -18.08 -15.35
N GLN A 213 4.72 -17.22 -15.27
CA GLN A 213 4.71 -15.92 -15.93
C GLN A 213 5.70 -14.93 -15.32
N CYS A 214 6.16 -15.17 -14.08
CA CYS A 214 7.17 -14.34 -13.44
C CYS A 214 8.55 -14.52 -14.08
N GLN A 215 9.25 -13.40 -14.31
CA GLN A 215 10.64 -13.33 -14.76
C GLN A 215 11.64 -13.72 -13.65
N THR A 216 11.38 -14.81 -12.92
CA THR A 216 12.16 -15.28 -11.76
C THR A 216 13.63 -15.51 -12.08
N ALA A 217 13.95 -16.01 -13.28
CA ALA A 217 15.34 -16.13 -13.72
C ALA A 217 16.04 -14.76 -13.86
N GLY A 218 15.30 -13.74 -14.33
CA GLY A 218 15.76 -12.35 -14.36
C GLY A 218 15.98 -11.79 -12.96
N MET A 219 15.05 -12.06 -12.04
CA MET A 219 15.18 -11.70 -10.62
C MET A 219 16.43 -12.32 -9.98
N LEU A 220 16.65 -13.62 -10.18
CA LEU A 220 17.85 -14.31 -9.68
C LEU A 220 19.13 -13.70 -10.26
N LYS A 221 19.14 -13.43 -11.57
CA LYS A 221 20.28 -12.79 -12.25
C LYS A 221 20.61 -11.43 -11.64
N ASN A 222 19.58 -10.62 -11.39
CA ASN A 222 19.70 -9.29 -10.83
C ASN A 222 20.17 -9.29 -9.37
N ASN A 223 19.49 -10.04 -8.51
CA ASN A 223 19.70 -9.95 -7.07
C ASN A 223 21.01 -10.60 -6.62
N TYR A 224 21.55 -11.50 -7.45
CA TYR A 224 22.79 -12.24 -7.16
C TYR A 224 23.72 -12.17 -8.38
N PRO A 225 24.24 -10.99 -8.76
CA PRO A 225 25.01 -10.84 -9.98
C PRO A 225 26.26 -11.72 -9.95
N LYS A 226 26.71 -12.21 -11.12
CA LYS A 226 27.91 -13.04 -11.21
C LYS A 226 29.12 -12.30 -10.64
N LYS A 227 29.30 -11.01 -10.96
CA LYS A 227 30.42 -10.19 -10.44
C LYS A 227 29.89 -9.06 -9.52
N PRO A 228 30.57 -8.75 -8.40
CA PRO A 228 31.68 -9.49 -7.80
C PRO A 228 31.21 -10.81 -7.16
N GLU A 229 31.93 -11.90 -7.47
CA GLU A 229 31.67 -13.24 -6.95
C GLU A 229 31.97 -13.25 -5.44
N LYS A 230 30.94 -13.22 -4.60
CA LYS A 230 31.08 -13.34 -3.14
C LYS A 230 30.34 -14.58 -2.66
N ARG A 231 31.01 -15.44 -1.88
CA ARG A 231 30.40 -16.61 -1.23
C ARG A 231 29.13 -16.23 -0.46
N ALA A 232 29.17 -15.09 0.24
CA ALA A 232 28.02 -14.53 0.94
C ALA A 232 26.77 -14.32 0.05
N ASN A 233 26.92 -14.08 -1.25
CA ASN A 233 25.78 -13.97 -2.17
C ASN A 233 25.17 -15.35 -2.48
N VAL A 234 25.99 -16.41 -2.54
CA VAL A 234 25.50 -17.79 -2.71
C VAL A 234 24.78 -18.24 -1.44
N ASP A 235 25.37 -18.00 -0.27
CA ASP A 235 24.75 -18.32 1.03
C ASP A 235 23.43 -17.55 1.19
N ALA A 236 23.43 -16.25 0.87
CA ALA A 236 22.22 -15.44 0.92
C ALA A 236 21.14 -15.91 -0.08
N MET A 237 21.53 -16.36 -1.28
CA MET A 237 20.58 -16.92 -2.25
C MET A 237 20.01 -18.25 -1.77
N LYS A 238 20.85 -19.12 -1.21
CA LYS A 238 20.45 -20.41 -0.63
C LYS A 238 19.47 -20.21 0.52
N ASP A 239 19.83 -19.40 1.51
CA ASP A 239 19.11 -19.31 2.78
C ASP A 239 17.91 -18.36 2.73
N TYR A 240 18.02 -17.24 2.00
CA TYR A 240 16.96 -16.22 1.98
C TYR A 240 16.00 -16.32 0.79
N LEU A 241 16.24 -17.24 -0.14
CA LEU A 241 15.38 -17.45 -1.30
C LEU A 241 15.15 -18.94 -1.62
N LEU A 242 16.18 -19.71 -1.94
CA LEU A 242 16.00 -21.05 -2.51
C LEU A 242 15.41 -22.04 -1.49
N LEU A 243 15.97 -22.10 -0.28
CA LEU A 243 15.55 -23.07 0.74
C LEU A 243 14.59 -22.49 1.76
N ARG A 244 14.05 -21.30 1.51
CA ARG A 244 13.22 -20.57 2.47
C ARG A 244 11.74 -20.94 2.47
N TYR A 245 11.26 -21.55 1.39
CA TYR A 245 9.83 -21.80 1.17
C TYR A 245 9.52 -23.28 1.29
N ASP A 246 8.39 -23.60 1.90
CA ASP A 246 7.86 -24.96 2.03
C ASP A 246 6.80 -25.27 0.97
N ASP A 247 6.19 -24.24 0.35
CA ASP A 247 5.21 -24.43 -0.74
C ASP A 247 5.83 -25.12 -1.96
N TYR A 248 5.21 -26.24 -2.37
CA TYR A 248 5.74 -27.05 -3.47
C TYR A 248 5.78 -26.29 -4.81
N ARG A 249 4.83 -25.38 -5.08
CA ARG A 249 4.76 -24.62 -6.35
C ARG A 249 5.92 -23.65 -6.45
N ILE A 250 6.24 -22.97 -5.36
CA ILE A 250 7.41 -22.09 -5.26
C ILE A 250 8.70 -22.90 -5.38
N CYS A 251 8.79 -24.05 -4.70
CA CYS A 251 9.96 -24.92 -4.82
C CYS A 251 10.19 -25.39 -6.25
N LYS A 252 9.13 -25.76 -6.97
CA LYS A 252 9.20 -26.16 -8.39
C LYS A 252 9.69 -25.01 -9.27
N LEU A 253 9.08 -23.82 -9.12
CA LEU A 253 9.50 -22.62 -9.85
C LEU A 253 10.99 -22.31 -9.60
N LEU A 254 11.43 -22.34 -8.34
CA LEU A 254 12.80 -22.03 -7.98
C LEU A 254 13.78 -23.08 -8.51
N LYS A 255 13.43 -24.37 -8.45
CA LYS A 255 14.25 -25.46 -9.01
C LYS A 255 14.45 -25.29 -10.52
N GLU A 256 13.39 -24.98 -11.25
CA GLU A 256 13.47 -24.76 -12.70
C GLU A 256 14.30 -23.52 -13.05
N LYS A 257 14.08 -22.41 -12.33
CA LYS A 257 14.71 -21.12 -12.68
C LYS A 257 16.13 -20.98 -12.13
N MET A 258 16.52 -21.72 -11.08
CA MET A 258 17.88 -21.68 -10.53
C MET A 258 18.94 -22.25 -11.47
N ILE A 259 18.56 -22.96 -12.54
CA ILE A 259 19.48 -23.45 -13.58
C ILE A 259 20.36 -22.31 -14.13
N CYS A 260 19.81 -21.10 -14.26
CA CYS A 260 20.57 -19.93 -14.71
C CYS A 260 21.71 -19.48 -13.75
N LYS A 261 21.79 -20.09 -12.57
CA LYS A 261 22.79 -19.86 -11.53
C LYS A 261 23.69 -21.06 -11.26
N LYS A 262 23.56 -22.16 -12.00
CA LYS A 262 24.32 -23.39 -11.78
C LYS A 262 25.82 -23.17 -11.68
N GLU A 263 26.41 -22.49 -12.67
CA GLU A 263 27.85 -22.18 -12.68
C GLU A 263 28.27 -21.33 -11.46
N PHE A 264 27.48 -20.32 -11.12
CA PHE A 264 27.77 -19.41 -10.00
C PHE A 264 27.71 -20.12 -8.65
N ILE A 265 26.74 -21.02 -8.46
CA ILE A 265 26.61 -21.82 -7.24
C ILE A 265 27.78 -22.80 -7.13
N ASN A 266 28.10 -23.51 -8.23
CA ASN A 266 29.16 -24.51 -8.26
C ASN A 266 30.57 -23.93 -8.14
N PHE A 267 30.77 -22.66 -8.49
CA PHE A 267 32.07 -21.99 -8.39
C PHE A 267 32.62 -22.01 -6.96
N PHE A 268 31.76 -21.83 -5.95
CA PHE A 268 32.18 -21.81 -4.55
C PHE A 268 32.18 -23.21 -3.89
N ASP A 269 31.31 -24.11 -4.33
CA ASP A 269 31.22 -25.48 -3.86
C ASP A 269 30.45 -26.31 -4.90
N ILE A 270 31.11 -27.32 -5.46
CA ILE A 270 30.58 -28.13 -6.57
C ILE A 270 29.34 -28.95 -6.20
N ASP A 271 29.14 -29.23 -4.91
CA ASP A 271 28.01 -30.04 -4.42
C ASP A 271 26.86 -29.18 -3.89
N ASN A 272 27.06 -27.87 -3.70
CA ASN A 272 26.00 -26.96 -3.22
C ASN A 272 24.77 -26.97 -4.14
N TYR A 273 24.95 -26.96 -5.46
CA TYR A 273 23.82 -27.01 -6.39
C TYR A 273 23.04 -28.31 -6.24
N LYS A 274 23.73 -29.45 -6.17
CA LYS A 274 23.09 -30.76 -6.00
C LYS A 274 22.35 -30.86 -4.66
N GLN A 275 22.92 -30.29 -3.59
CA GLN A 275 22.27 -30.25 -2.28
C GLN A 275 20.97 -29.43 -2.34
N ILE A 276 21.01 -28.22 -2.91
CA ILE A 276 19.82 -27.38 -3.07
C ILE A 276 18.77 -28.09 -3.93
N ASP A 277 19.19 -28.68 -5.05
CA ASP A 277 18.31 -29.39 -5.96
C ASP A 277 17.58 -30.56 -5.28
N LYS A 278 18.30 -31.32 -4.46
CA LYS A 278 17.76 -32.44 -3.67
C LYS A 278 16.78 -31.96 -2.59
N GLU A 279 17.08 -30.88 -1.88
CA GLU A 279 16.17 -30.33 -0.87
C GLU A 279 14.88 -29.78 -1.49
N LEU A 280 14.97 -29.10 -2.64
CA LEU A 280 13.81 -28.65 -3.39
C LEU A 280 12.97 -29.85 -3.89
N GLU A 281 13.61 -30.88 -4.42
CA GLU A 281 12.92 -32.09 -4.89
C GLU A 281 12.12 -32.76 -3.77
N LYS A 282 12.71 -32.89 -2.57
CA LYS A 282 12.01 -33.44 -1.40
C LYS A 282 10.72 -32.68 -1.10
N ARG A 283 10.74 -31.34 -1.17
CA ARG A 283 9.55 -30.50 -0.92
C ARG A 283 8.53 -30.60 -2.06
N ILE A 284 9.00 -30.67 -3.31
CA ILE A 284 8.15 -30.87 -4.49
C ILE A 284 7.38 -32.19 -4.40
N ILE A 285 8.05 -33.29 -4.04
CA ILE A 285 7.44 -34.62 -3.93
C ILE A 285 6.32 -34.65 -2.88
N LYS A 286 6.48 -33.91 -1.76
CA LYS A 286 5.45 -33.82 -0.71
C LYS A 286 4.15 -33.16 -1.20
N LYS A 287 4.22 -32.28 -2.20
CA LYS A 287 3.07 -31.52 -2.75
C LYS A 287 2.28 -30.74 -1.69
N GLU A 288 2.94 -30.33 -0.61
CA GLU A 288 2.34 -29.51 0.44
C GLU A 288 2.13 -28.08 -0.06
N LYS A 289 0.90 -27.56 0.11
CA LYS A 289 0.56 -26.17 -0.21
C LYS A 289 0.74 -25.29 1.01
N ASN A 290 1.42 -24.17 0.81
CA ASN A 290 1.55 -23.08 1.75
C ASN A 290 1.32 -21.75 1.02
N ASP A 291 0.06 -21.32 1.00
CA ASP A 291 -0.37 -20.10 0.33
C ASP A 291 0.30 -18.83 0.90
N ALA A 292 0.69 -18.82 2.19
CA ALA A 292 1.43 -17.71 2.78
C ALA A 292 2.82 -17.56 2.16
N ASP A 293 3.47 -18.67 1.83
CA ASP A 293 4.76 -18.68 1.16
C ASP A 293 4.67 -18.16 -0.27
N VAL A 294 3.58 -18.46 -0.99
CA VAL A 294 3.31 -17.91 -2.33
C VAL A 294 3.22 -16.39 -2.27
N ILE A 295 2.44 -15.85 -1.34
CA ILE A 295 2.28 -14.40 -1.17
C ILE A 295 3.61 -13.76 -0.77
N CYS A 296 4.34 -14.36 0.19
CA CYS A 296 5.64 -13.87 0.60
C CYS A 296 6.64 -13.84 -0.58
N PHE A 297 6.63 -14.85 -1.44
CA PHE A 297 7.48 -14.87 -2.63
C PHE A 297 7.09 -13.75 -3.60
N LEU A 298 5.82 -13.67 -3.98
CA LEU A 298 5.35 -12.72 -5.00
C LEU A 298 5.49 -11.27 -4.56
N ILE A 299 5.16 -10.94 -3.31
CA ILE A 299 5.23 -9.56 -2.83
C ILE A 299 6.64 -9.20 -2.37
N LEU A 300 7.24 -10.00 -1.47
CA LEU A 300 8.46 -9.59 -0.77
C LEU A 300 9.74 -9.87 -1.56
N LYS A 301 9.67 -10.69 -2.61
CA LYS A 301 10.81 -10.95 -3.51
C LYS A 301 10.53 -10.43 -4.91
N TYR A 302 9.44 -10.90 -5.53
CA TYR A 302 9.20 -10.64 -6.94
C TYR A 302 8.77 -9.21 -7.23
N ALA A 303 7.76 -8.69 -6.54
CA ALA A 303 7.32 -7.31 -6.68
C ALA A 303 8.42 -6.32 -6.24
N TYR A 304 9.17 -6.62 -5.17
CA TYR A 304 10.35 -5.82 -4.80
C TYR A 304 11.39 -5.73 -5.92
N TYR A 305 11.65 -6.84 -6.62
CA TYR A 305 12.52 -6.85 -7.80
C TYR A 305 11.98 -5.97 -8.92
N LEU A 306 10.69 -6.08 -9.25
CA LEU A 306 10.06 -5.25 -10.28
C LEU A 306 10.13 -3.77 -9.91
N ARG A 307 9.85 -3.42 -8.65
CA ARG A 307 9.97 -2.06 -8.13
C ARG A 307 11.36 -1.51 -8.39
N ASN A 308 12.42 -2.25 -8.02
CA ASN A 308 13.78 -1.77 -8.21
C ASN A 308 14.10 -1.57 -9.70
N LYS A 309 13.67 -2.48 -10.57
CA LYS A 309 13.89 -2.37 -12.03
C LYS A 309 13.25 -1.13 -12.65
N PHE A 310 11.99 -0.86 -12.33
CA PHE A 310 11.28 0.27 -12.93
C PHE A 310 11.63 1.61 -12.26
N PHE A 311 11.90 1.63 -10.95
CA PHE A 311 12.22 2.89 -10.25
C PHE A 311 13.63 3.39 -10.54
N HIS A 312 14.59 2.49 -10.75
CA HIS A 312 15.96 2.87 -11.10
C HIS A 312 16.17 3.04 -12.61
N ALA A 313 15.07 3.12 -13.38
CA ALA A 313 15.08 3.28 -14.84
C ALA A 313 15.91 2.20 -15.57
N GLU A 314 16.03 1.00 -14.99
CA GLU A 314 16.73 -0.13 -15.60
C GLU A 314 15.89 -0.83 -16.68
N LYS A 315 14.60 -0.51 -16.73
CA LYS A 315 13.67 -0.89 -17.79
C LYS A 315 13.03 0.35 -18.38
N TRP A 316 12.68 0.27 -19.66
CA TRP A 316 11.79 1.25 -20.30
C TRP A 316 10.46 1.32 -19.53
N PRO A 317 9.77 2.47 -19.54
CA PRO A 317 8.43 2.56 -18.97
C PRO A 317 7.56 1.42 -19.50
N ALA A 318 6.96 0.66 -18.58
CA ALA A 318 6.10 -0.48 -18.94
C ALA A 318 4.91 -0.03 -19.80
N GLU A 319 4.48 1.22 -19.64
CA GLU A 319 3.38 1.82 -20.38
C GLU A 319 3.85 3.15 -20.94
N PHE A 320 4.11 3.17 -22.25
CA PHE A 320 4.44 4.39 -22.98
C PHE A 320 3.44 4.63 -24.11
N LEU A 321 3.45 3.76 -25.13
CA LEU A 321 2.52 3.85 -26.26
C LEU A 321 1.37 2.84 -26.18
N MET A 322 1.64 1.62 -25.70
CA MET A 322 0.65 0.53 -25.65
C MET A 322 0.86 -0.36 -24.44
N ILE A 323 -0.21 -1.01 -24.01
CA ILE A 323 -0.20 -2.07 -23.00
C ILE A 323 0.60 -3.25 -23.55
N ASN A 324 1.52 -3.78 -22.75
CA ASN A 324 2.43 -4.87 -23.12
C ASN A 324 2.56 -5.91 -21.97
N LYS A 325 3.50 -6.85 -22.11
CA LYS A 325 3.69 -7.92 -21.13
C LYS A 325 4.13 -7.38 -19.77
N GLU A 326 5.01 -6.39 -19.76
CA GLU A 326 5.49 -5.72 -18.56
C GLU A 326 4.36 -4.99 -17.83
N SER A 327 3.48 -4.28 -18.54
CA SER A 327 2.33 -3.63 -17.92
C SER A 327 1.34 -4.64 -17.32
N HIS A 328 1.05 -5.74 -18.04
CA HIS A 328 0.23 -6.82 -17.50
C HIS A 328 0.84 -7.47 -16.25
N GLU A 329 2.16 -7.61 -16.22
CA GLU A 329 2.90 -8.11 -15.06
C GLU A 329 2.78 -7.15 -13.85
N LEU A 330 2.93 -5.85 -14.07
CA LEU A 330 2.77 -4.84 -13.02
C LEU A 330 1.34 -4.79 -12.49
N LEU A 331 0.34 -4.88 -13.36
CA LEU A 331 -1.08 -4.92 -12.97
C LEU A 331 -1.40 -6.16 -12.12
N ARG A 332 -0.97 -7.35 -12.56
CA ARG A 332 -1.08 -8.60 -11.79
C ARG A 332 -0.49 -8.48 -10.38
N MET A 333 0.70 -7.87 -10.27
CA MET A 333 1.33 -7.67 -8.96
C MET A 333 0.60 -6.63 -8.11
N SER A 334 -0.02 -5.64 -8.75
CA SER A 334 -0.83 -4.63 -8.07
C SER A 334 -2.05 -5.26 -7.41
N ASP A 335 -2.74 -6.19 -8.08
CA ASP A 335 -3.92 -6.88 -7.52
C ASP A 335 -3.59 -7.66 -6.24
N ILE A 336 -2.43 -8.35 -6.22
CA ILE A 336 -1.96 -9.07 -5.03
C ILE A 336 -1.56 -8.09 -3.92
N LEU A 337 -0.82 -7.04 -4.26
CA LEU A 337 -0.40 -6.00 -3.31
C LEU A 337 -1.61 -5.33 -2.65
N GLU A 338 -2.60 -4.96 -3.45
CA GLU A 338 -3.84 -4.34 -3.00
C GLU A 338 -4.57 -5.22 -1.99
N SER A 339 -4.71 -6.51 -2.29
CA SER A 339 -5.36 -7.46 -1.38
C SER A 339 -4.67 -7.53 -0.02
N LEU A 340 -3.33 -7.54 -0.02
CA LEU A 340 -2.54 -7.50 1.21
C LEU A 340 -2.66 -6.17 1.95
N ILE A 341 -2.66 -5.03 1.25
CA ILE A 341 -2.86 -3.70 1.83
C ILE A 341 -4.20 -3.61 2.54
N PHE A 342 -5.28 -4.08 1.90
CA PHE A 342 -6.60 -4.09 2.51
C PHE A 342 -6.63 -4.96 3.77
N ASP A 343 -6.09 -6.18 3.70
CA ASP A 343 -6.06 -7.04 4.88
C ASP A 343 -5.17 -6.49 5.99
N ILE A 344 -4.05 -5.84 5.68
CA ILE A 344 -3.24 -5.13 6.67
C ILE A 344 -4.13 -4.08 7.35
N ILE A 345 -4.76 -3.17 6.61
CA ILE A 345 -5.58 -2.11 7.21
C ILE A 345 -6.73 -2.68 8.06
N LYS A 346 -7.40 -3.75 7.60
CA LYS A 346 -8.48 -4.40 8.36
C LYS A 346 -7.99 -5.08 9.65
N ASN A 347 -6.85 -5.76 9.59
CA ASN A 347 -6.33 -6.55 10.70
C ASN A 347 -5.46 -5.76 11.67
N GLU A 348 -4.94 -4.61 11.25
CA GLU A 348 -4.12 -3.70 12.06
C GLU A 348 -4.91 -2.98 13.16
N PHE A 349 -6.24 -3.14 13.21
CA PHE A 349 -7.02 -2.81 14.42
C PHE A 349 -6.71 -3.68 15.64
N LEU A 350 -5.75 -4.61 15.53
CA LEU A 350 -5.25 -5.46 16.63
C LEU A 350 -3.78 -5.19 17.02
N LEU A 351 -3.13 -4.15 16.49
CA LEU A 351 -1.71 -3.85 16.77
C LEU A 351 -1.44 -2.55 17.52
N LYS A 352 -2.47 -2.01 18.19
CA LYS A 352 -2.27 -1.28 19.45
C LYS A 352 -2.22 -2.30 20.60
N LYS A 353 -1.02 -2.81 20.88
CA LYS A 353 -0.66 -3.28 22.21
C LYS A 353 0.27 -2.27 22.85
#